data_AF-A0A7E5WSA7-F1
#
_entry.id   AF-A0A7E5WSA7-F1
#
_cell.length_a   1.000
_cell.length_b   1.000
_cell.length_c   1.000
_cell.angle_alpha   90.00
_cell.angle_beta   90.00
_cell.angle_gamma   90.00
#
_symmetry.space_group_name_H-M   'P 1'
#
loop_
_entity.id
_entity.type
_entity.pdbx_description
1 polymer ?
#
loop_
_entity_poly.entity_id
_entity_poly.type
_entity_poly.pdbx_seq_one_letter_code
_entity_poly.pdbx_strand_id
1 'polypeptide(L)'
;MAFSMLLRTPGYTSRLYTQQMMKLATQASLQRSAVSVLPATANALKEMNTPILNSVRSFRTSPVRLSDEKPHDHSKLWVIEKGVAALMVPILPLGLLLPNKILDSVIAILICAHSFWGLEAIAIDYVRASVVGPILPKIALGLVYIISIATLGGLFYIISHDGGIANTIKQIWAIKSDRQKL
;
A
#
# COMPACT_ATOMS: atom_id res chain seq x y z
N MET A 1 2.47 5.27 -5.75
CA MET A 1 2.93 6.21 -4.70
C MET A 1 3.16 7.66 -5.17
N ALA A 2 3.03 8.01 -6.45
CA ALA A 2 3.18 9.41 -6.89
C ALA A 2 1.89 10.27 -6.84
N PHE A 3 0.70 9.64 -6.83
CA PHE A 3 -0.58 10.36 -6.88
C PHE A 3 -0.89 11.16 -5.59
N SER A 4 -0.32 10.76 -4.45
CA SER A 4 -0.46 11.47 -3.17
C SER A 4 0.45 12.70 -3.05
N MET A 5 1.46 12.84 -3.91
CA MET A 5 2.40 13.98 -3.85
C MET A 5 1.83 15.25 -4.51
N LEU A 6 0.89 15.14 -5.45
CA LEU A 6 0.34 16.29 -6.19
C LEU A 6 -0.71 17.10 -5.42
N LEU A 7 -1.23 16.59 -4.30
CA LEU A 7 -2.27 17.25 -3.48
C LEU A 7 -1.70 18.05 -2.29
N ARG A 8 -0.38 18.22 -2.19
CA ARG A 8 0.28 18.81 -1.03
C ARG A 8 0.84 20.20 -1.33
N THR A 9 -0.01 21.23 -1.29
CA THR A 9 0.43 22.61 -1.03
C THR A 9 0.43 22.86 0.48
N PRO A 10 1.60 23.00 1.15
CA PRO A 10 1.63 23.35 2.56
C PRO A 10 1.49 24.86 2.73
N GLY A 11 0.38 25.32 3.31
CA GLY A 11 0.29 26.65 3.89
C GLY A 11 1.25 26.77 5.07
N TYR A 12 2.19 27.71 5.00
CA TYR A 12 3.08 28.07 6.10
C TYR A 12 2.23 28.64 7.25
N THR A 13 2.02 27.86 8.31
CA THR A 13 1.56 28.39 9.60
C THR A 13 2.50 27.94 10.70
N SER A 14 2.83 28.88 11.58
CA SER A 14 4.02 28.92 12.43
C SER A 14 3.98 27.87 13.56
N ARG A 15 4.87 26.87 13.47
CA ARG A 15 5.02 25.75 14.40
C ARG A 15 5.48 26.11 15.83
N LEU A 16 5.82 27.37 16.10
CA LEU A 16 6.41 27.77 17.38
C LEU A 16 5.36 28.02 18.48
N TYR A 17 4.16 28.48 18.12
CA TYR A 17 3.13 28.82 19.11
C TYR A 17 2.49 27.56 19.73
N THR A 18 2.25 26.54 18.91
CA THR A 18 1.57 25.30 19.33
C THR A 18 2.41 24.45 20.30
N GLN A 19 3.74 24.54 20.25
CA GLN A 19 4.62 23.77 21.15
C GLN A 19 4.62 24.31 22.59
N GLN A 20 4.39 25.61 22.80
CA GLN A 20 4.38 26.20 24.15
C GLN A 20 3.11 25.86 24.93
N MET A 21 1.97 25.70 24.25
CA MET A 21 0.69 25.40 24.90
C MET A 21 0.61 23.95 25.41
N MET A 22 1.28 23.00 24.74
CA MET A 22 1.33 21.60 25.18
C MET A 22 2.15 21.38 26.47
N LYS A 23 3.14 22.24 26.75
CA LYS A 23 3.89 22.16 28.01
C LYS A 23 3.06 22.63 29.21
N LEU A 24 2.09 23.53 29.02
CA LEU A 24 1.26 24.03 30.10
C LEU A 24 0.11 23.07 30.47
N ALA A 25 -0.37 22.28 29.50
CA ALA A 25 -1.44 21.29 29.71
C ALA A 25 -1.00 20.01 30.45
N THR A 26 0.31 19.82 30.72
CA THR A 26 0.84 18.64 31.43
C THR A 26 1.17 18.88 32.90
N GLN A 27 0.83 20.04 33.46
CA GLN A 27 0.79 20.20 34.91
C GLN A 27 -0.46 19.52 35.47
N ALA A 28 -0.36 18.19 35.64
CA ALA A 28 -1.26 17.46 36.51
C ALA A 28 -1.22 18.08 37.91
N SER A 29 -2.39 18.46 38.41
CA SER A 29 -2.62 18.96 39.76
C SER A 29 -1.96 18.07 40.81
N LEU A 30 -0.93 18.57 41.49
CA LEU A 30 -0.49 18.06 42.78
C LEU A 30 -1.60 18.34 43.81
N GLN A 31 -2.57 17.44 43.92
CA GLN A 31 -3.46 17.42 45.08
C GLN A 31 -2.67 16.86 46.27
N ARG A 32 -2.22 17.78 47.13
CA ARG A 32 -1.69 17.49 48.46
C ARG A 32 -2.88 17.25 49.39
N SER A 33 -3.27 15.99 49.62
CA SER A 33 -4.22 15.64 50.68
C SER A 33 -3.47 15.27 51.95
N ALA A 34 -3.75 16.01 53.02
CA ALA A 34 -3.23 15.79 54.35
C ALA A 34 -3.94 14.61 55.05
N VAL A 35 -3.14 13.70 55.60
CA VAL A 35 -3.29 12.95 56.86
C VAL A 35 -4.71 12.56 57.31
N SER A 36 -4.99 11.26 57.32
CA SER A 36 -5.71 10.62 58.43
C SER A 36 -5.22 9.17 58.60
N VAL A 37 -5.08 8.77 59.87
CA VAL A 37 -4.34 7.60 60.34
C VAL A 37 -5.35 6.54 60.76
N LEU A 38 -5.28 5.31 60.24
CA LEU A 38 -5.76 4.10 60.93
C LEU A 38 -4.98 2.86 60.48
N PRO A 39 -4.45 2.02 61.41
CA PRO A 39 -3.75 0.79 61.09
C PRO A 39 -4.75 -0.37 61.02
N ALA A 40 -4.86 -1.03 59.87
CA ALA A 40 -5.56 -2.30 59.76
C ALA A 40 -4.58 -3.31 59.16
N THR A 41 -4.14 -4.22 60.03
CA THR A 41 -3.39 -5.43 59.73
C THR A 41 -4.11 -6.24 58.65
N ALA A 42 -3.61 -6.19 57.42
CA ALA A 42 -3.91 -7.18 56.39
C ALA A 42 -2.62 -7.94 56.11
N ASN A 43 -2.66 -9.22 56.45
CA ASN A 43 -1.57 -10.17 56.28
C ASN A 43 -0.99 -10.09 54.87
N ALA A 44 0.33 -9.98 54.81
CA ALA A 44 1.12 -10.06 53.61
C ALA A 44 0.75 -11.32 52.81
N LEU A 45 -0.04 -11.17 51.75
CA LEU A 45 -0.01 -12.13 50.66
C LEU A 45 1.33 -11.98 49.98
N LYS A 46 2.27 -12.83 50.41
CA LYS A 46 3.55 -13.06 49.77
C LYS A 46 3.30 -13.23 48.27
N GLU A 47 3.70 -12.24 47.47
CA GLU A 47 3.61 -12.31 46.02
C GLU A 47 4.31 -13.58 45.54
N MET A 48 3.52 -14.50 44.99
CA MET A 48 4.03 -15.73 44.39
C MET A 48 4.60 -15.37 43.01
N ASN A 49 5.83 -14.87 43.03
CA ASN A 49 6.58 -14.41 41.87
C ASN A 49 7.05 -15.62 41.04
N THR A 50 6.10 -16.28 40.38
CA THR A 50 6.41 -17.33 39.41
C THR A 50 6.72 -16.68 38.06
N PRO A 51 7.71 -17.19 37.30
CA PRO A 51 8.10 -16.62 36.00
C PRO A 51 6.96 -16.65 34.96
N ILE A 52 5.91 -17.44 35.23
CA ILE A 52 4.74 -17.57 34.37
C ILE A 52 3.83 -16.35 34.49
N LEU A 53 3.62 -15.82 35.71
CA LEU A 53 2.78 -14.63 35.92
C LEU A 53 3.47 -13.34 35.47
N ASN A 54 4.80 -13.29 35.50
CA ASN A 54 5.60 -12.16 34.99
C ASN A 54 5.69 -12.11 33.45
N SER A 55 5.26 -13.18 32.76
CA SER A 55 5.23 -13.24 31.29
C SER A 55 4.00 -12.56 30.68
N VAL A 56 3.01 -12.21 31.51
CA VAL A 56 1.88 -11.37 31.08
C VAL A 56 2.38 -9.93 30.96
N ARG A 57 3.00 -9.61 29.81
CA ARG A 57 3.31 -8.22 29.49
C ARG A 57 2.00 -7.45 29.43
N SER A 58 1.86 -6.43 30.27
CA SER A 58 0.81 -5.43 30.12
C SER A 58 0.88 -4.90 28.69
N PHE A 59 -0.14 -5.17 27.87
CA PHE A 59 -0.28 -4.53 26.57
C PHE A 59 -0.41 -3.03 26.83
N ARG A 60 0.65 -2.26 26.58
CA ARG A 60 0.59 -0.81 26.68
C ARG A 60 -0.31 -0.30 25.56
N THR A 61 -1.59 -0.11 25.84
CA THR A 61 -2.51 0.67 25.01
C THR A 61 -2.28 2.15 25.29
N SER A 62 -1.08 2.66 25.02
CA SER A 62 -0.91 4.11 24.99
C SER A 62 -1.85 4.64 23.90
N PRO A 63 -2.60 5.73 24.14
CA PRO A 63 -3.34 6.40 23.08
C PRO A 63 -2.40 6.59 21.90
N VAL A 64 -2.85 6.20 20.70
CA VAL A 64 -2.12 6.49 19.47
C VAL A 64 -1.83 7.98 19.50
N ARG A 65 -0.56 8.36 19.49
CA ARG A 65 -0.20 9.75 19.26
C ARG A 65 -0.80 10.10 17.91
N LEU A 66 -1.85 10.91 17.93
CA LEU A 66 -2.41 11.56 16.75
C LEU A 66 -1.34 12.53 16.27
N SER A 67 -0.32 12.01 15.58
CA SER A 67 0.50 12.85 14.71
C SER A 67 -0.47 13.44 13.70
N ASP A 68 -0.51 14.76 13.65
CA ASP A 68 -1.43 15.59 12.86
C ASP A 68 -1.31 15.35 11.33
N GLU A 69 -0.40 14.47 10.91
CA GLU A 69 -0.42 13.80 9.61
C GLU A 69 -0.99 12.40 9.79
N LYS A 70 -2.26 12.18 9.40
CA LYS A 70 -2.77 10.82 9.20
C LYS A 70 -1.82 10.11 8.22
N PRO A 71 -1.13 9.02 8.61
CA PRO A 71 -0.38 8.20 7.67
C PRO A 71 -1.36 7.77 6.57
N HIS A 72 -0.95 7.87 5.31
CA HIS A 72 -1.78 7.45 4.19
C HIS A 72 -2.26 6.01 4.42
N ASP A 73 -3.56 5.77 4.25
CA ASP A 73 -4.17 4.45 4.48
C ASP A 73 -3.81 3.50 3.33
N HIS A 74 -2.59 2.95 3.40
CA HIS A 74 -2.04 2.00 2.43
C HIS A 74 -2.80 0.67 2.42
N SER A 75 -3.55 0.38 3.48
CA SER A 75 -4.35 -0.84 3.61
C SER A 75 -5.44 -0.91 2.52
N LYS A 76 -6.07 0.22 2.19
CA LYS A 76 -7.12 0.27 1.16
C LYS A 76 -6.57 -0.04 -0.23
N LEU A 77 -5.41 0.53 -0.57
CA LEU A 77 -4.75 0.26 -1.85
C LEU A 77 -4.37 -1.21 -1.97
N TRP A 78 -3.81 -1.79 -0.90
CA TRP A 78 -3.46 -3.21 -0.87
C TRP A 78 -4.68 -4.11 -1.12
N VAL A 79 -5.84 -3.81 -0.52
CA VAL A 79 -7.07 -4.57 -0.78
C VAL A 79 -7.49 -4.48 -2.26
N ILE A 80 -7.38 -3.30 -2.87
CA ILE A 80 -7.69 -3.10 -4.29
C ILE A 80 -6.72 -3.90 -5.17
N GLU A 81 -5.42 -3.85 -4.89
CA GLU A 81 -4.40 -4.62 -5.62
C GLU A 81 -4.69 -6.12 -5.60
N LYS A 82 -5.07 -6.66 -4.43
CA LYS A 82 -5.47 -8.07 -4.30
C LYS A 82 -6.78 -8.37 -5.02
N GLY A 83 -7.74 -7.45 -4.97
CA GLY A 83 -8.99 -7.56 -5.75
C GLY A 83 -8.74 -7.64 -7.25
N VAL A 84 -7.87 -6.79 -7.79
CA VAL A 84 -7.46 -6.80 -9.20
C VAL A 84 -6.77 -8.11 -9.56
N ALA A 85 -5.84 -8.59 -8.73
CA ALA A 85 -5.17 -9.87 -8.96
C ALA A 85 -6.15 -11.06 -8.94
N ALA A 86 -7.09 -11.08 -7.99
CA ALA A 86 -8.11 -12.11 -7.88
C ALA A 86 -9.07 -12.11 -9.08
N LEU A 87 -9.48 -10.92 -9.55
CA LEU A 87 -10.33 -10.75 -10.73
C LEU A 87 -9.63 -11.19 -12.03
N MET A 88 -8.30 -11.03 -12.10
CA MET A 88 -7.53 -11.41 -13.28
C MET A 88 -7.53 -12.93 -13.54
N VAL A 89 -7.66 -13.75 -12.48
CA VAL A 89 -7.67 -15.22 -12.60
C VAL A 89 -8.82 -15.75 -13.47
N PRO A 90 -10.10 -15.39 -13.24
CA PRO A 90 -11.20 -15.83 -14.10
C PRO A 90 -11.34 -15.05 -15.41
N ILE A 91 -10.97 -13.76 -15.46
CA ILE A 91 -11.19 -12.93 -16.66
C ILE A 91 -10.31 -13.37 -17.83
N LEU A 92 -9.08 -13.83 -17.58
CA LEU A 92 -8.13 -14.26 -18.60
C LEU A 92 -8.63 -15.48 -19.41
N PRO A 93 -9.02 -16.61 -18.79
CA PRO A 93 -9.59 -17.73 -19.54
C PRO A 93 -10.92 -17.34 -20.21
N LEU A 94 -11.74 -16.50 -19.56
CA LEU A 94 -13.00 -16.04 -20.14
C LEU A 94 -12.79 -15.25 -21.45
N GLY A 95 -11.79 -14.35 -21.48
CA GLY A 95 -11.47 -13.58 -22.69
C GLY A 95 -10.98 -14.42 -23.85
N LEU A 96 -10.25 -15.51 -23.57
CA LEU A 96 -9.81 -16.43 -24.61
C LEU A 96 -10.98 -17.25 -25.19
N LEU A 97 -11.94 -17.64 -24.35
CA LEU A 97 -13.14 -18.38 -24.76
C LEU A 97 -14.10 -17.50 -25.56
N LEU A 98 -14.35 -16.27 -25.10
CA LEU A 98 -15.32 -15.34 -25.68
C LEU A 98 -14.59 -14.08 -26.17
N PRO A 99 -14.10 -14.06 -27.43
CA PRO A 99 -13.41 -12.89 -27.97
C PRO A 99 -14.39 -11.73 -28.13
N ASN A 100 -14.25 -10.71 -27.29
CA ASN A 100 -15.07 -9.49 -27.31
C ASN A 100 -14.20 -8.27 -26.99
N LYS A 101 -14.29 -7.21 -27.80
CA LYS A 101 -13.50 -5.97 -27.63
C LYS A 101 -13.68 -5.32 -26.25
N ILE A 102 -14.87 -5.42 -25.65
CA ILE A 102 -15.13 -4.90 -24.30
C ILE A 102 -14.35 -5.72 -23.27
N LEU A 103 -14.42 -7.05 -23.37
CA LEU A 103 -13.73 -7.96 -22.47
C LEU A 103 -12.20 -7.79 -22.61
N ASP A 104 -11.70 -7.68 -23.83
CA ASP A 104 -10.30 -7.38 -24.11
C ASP A 104 -9.86 -6.04 -23.49
N SER A 105 -10.73 -5.02 -23.50
CA SER A 105 -10.47 -3.73 -22.84
C SER A 105 -10.37 -3.87 -21.32
N VAL A 106 -11.25 -4.68 -20.71
CA VAL A 106 -11.16 -4.97 -19.26
C VAL A 106 -9.87 -5.72 -18.94
N ILE A 107 -9.50 -6.73 -19.74
CA ILE A 107 -8.23 -7.45 -19.58
C ILE A 107 -7.05 -6.50 -19.71
N ALA A 108 -7.05 -5.61 -20.70
CA ALA A 108 -5.99 -4.63 -20.90
C ALA A 108 -5.79 -3.69 -19.70
N ILE A 109 -6.89 -3.20 -19.12
CA ILE A 109 -6.83 -2.36 -17.93
C ILE A 109 -6.29 -3.16 -16.74
N LEU A 110 -6.80 -4.37 -16.51
CA LEU A 110 -6.41 -5.20 -15.37
C LEU A 110 -4.94 -5.63 -15.44
N ILE A 111 -4.47 -6.10 -16.60
CA ILE A 111 -3.08 -6.52 -16.77
C ILE A 111 -2.12 -5.33 -16.61
N CYS A 112 -2.50 -4.16 -17.14
CA CYS A 112 -1.69 -2.95 -17.01
C CYS A 112 -1.66 -2.45 -15.56
N ALA A 113 -2.79 -2.41 -14.87
CA ALA A 113 -2.87 -1.97 -13.47
C ALA A 113 -2.07 -2.91 -12.55
N HIS A 114 -2.24 -4.22 -12.71
CA HIS A 114 -1.50 -5.23 -11.95
C HIS A 114 0.02 -5.10 -12.19
N SER A 115 0.43 -4.95 -13.45
CA SER A 115 1.85 -4.80 -13.82
C SER A 115 2.43 -3.50 -13.29
N PHE A 116 1.68 -2.39 -13.33
CA PHE A 116 2.13 -1.09 -12.82
C PHE A 116 2.45 -1.14 -11.32
N TRP A 117 1.55 -1.68 -10.50
CA TRP A 117 1.81 -1.80 -9.06
C TRP A 117 2.94 -2.78 -8.74
N GLY A 118 3.03 -3.89 -9.49
CA GLY A 118 4.13 -4.86 -9.34
C GLY A 118 5.50 -4.23 -9.68
N LEU A 119 5.59 -3.52 -10.80
CA LEU A 119 6.82 -2.85 -11.23
C LEU A 119 7.20 -1.69 -10.30
N GLU A 120 6.22 -0.93 -9.79
CA GLU A 120 6.46 0.11 -8.79
C GLU A 120 7.08 -0.48 -7.52
N ALA A 121 6.55 -1.60 -7.02
CA ALA A 121 7.11 -2.29 -5.85
C ALA A 121 8.54 -2.79 -6.10
N ILE A 122 8.80 -3.42 -7.26
CA ILE A 122 10.14 -3.87 -7.65
C ILE A 122 11.12 -2.68 -7.72
N ALA A 123 10.70 -1.55 -8.31
CA ALA A 123 11.54 -0.37 -8.40
C ALA A 123 11.90 0.18 -7.00
N ILE A 124 10.94 0.23 -6.08
CA ILE A 124 11.15 0.71 -4.71
C ILE A 124 12.06 -0.24 -3.92
N ASP A 125 11.91 -1.55 -4.09
CA ASP A 125 12.65 -2.55 -3.32
C ASP A 125 14.13 -2.62 -3.72
N TYR A 126 14.40 -2.60 -5.03
CA TYR A 126 15.73 -2.83 -5.59
C TYR A 126 16.49 -1.54 -5.94
N VAL A 127 15.82 -0.47 -6.35
CA VAL A 127 16.47 0.81 -6.72
C VAL A 127 16.53 1.70 -5.48
N ARG A 128 17.25 1.25 -4.46
CA ARG A 128 17.34 1.95 -3.17
C ARG A 128 18.39 3.06 -3.22
N ALA A 129 18.03 4.26 -2.77
CA ALA A 129 18.92 5.42 -2.79
C ALA A 129 20.26 5.20 -2.07
N SER A 130 20.29 4.32 -1.06
CA SER A 130 21.50 3.95 -0.33
C SER A 130 22.51 3.15 -1.15
N VAL A 131 22.06 2.45 -2.21
CA VAL A 131 22.91 1.59 -3.06
C VAL A 131 23.27 2.30 -4.36
N VAL A 132 22.27 2.92 -5.00
CA VAL A 132 22.41 3.47 -6.37
C VAL A 132 22.46 5.00 -6.43
N GLY A 133 22.42 5.67 -5.28
CA GLY A 133 22.38 7.12 -5.18
C GLY A 133 20.97 7.72 -5.27
N PRO A 134 20.81 9.02 -4.96
CA PRO A 134 19.49 9.64 -4.73
C PRO A 134 18.69 9.96 -6.00
N ILE A 135 19.31 9.92 -7.18
CA ILE A 135 18.70 10.33 -8.45
C ILE A 135 18.02 9.16 -9.16
N LEU A 136 18.69 8.00 -9.17
CA LEU A 136 18.24 6.80 -9.89
C LEU A 136 16.85 6.29 -9.49
N PRO A 137 16.44 6.29 -8.20
CA PRO A 137 15.11 5.86 -7.79
C PRO A 137 13.98 6.70 -8.44
N LYS A 138 14.23 7.99 -8.66
CA LYS A 138 13.25 8.90 -9.31
C LYS A 138 13.12 8.58 -10.80
N ILE A 139 14.23 8.30 -11.47
CA ILE A 139 14.26 7.91 -12.88
C ILE A 139 13.57 6.55 -13.06
N ALA A 140 13.86 5.58 -12.20
CA ALA A 140 13.25 4.25 -12.25
C ALA A 140 11.72 4.34 -12.13
N LEU A 141 11.21 5.12 -11.16
CA LEU A 141 9.77 5.35 -11.06
C LEU A 141 9.21 6.05 -12.31
N GLY A 142 9.88 7.08 -12.82
CA GLY A 142 9.48 7.75 -14.06
C GLY A 142 9.39 6.80 -15.26
N LEU A 143 10.34 5.87 -15.38
CA LEU A 143 10.35 4.85 -16.42
C LEU A 143 9.17 3.87 -16.26
N VAL A 144 8.82 3.46 -15.03
CA VAL A 144 7.65 2.61 -14.78
C VAL A 144 6.36 3.30 -15.27
N TYR A 145 6.20 4.61 -15.05
CA TYR A 145 5.07 5.37 -15.57
C TYR A 145 5.04 5.40 -17.10
N ILE A 146 6.18 5.70 -17.75
CA ILE A 146 6.28 5.76 -19.21
C ILE A 146 5.92 4.41 -19.84
N ILE A 147 6.50 3.32 -19.34
CA ILE A 147 6.23 1.97 -19.85
C ILE A 147 4.76 1.61 -19.65
N SER A 148 4.17 1.98 -18.52
CA SER A 148 2.75 1.66 -18.25
C SER A 148 1.81 2.41 -19.19
N ILE A 149 2.06 3.70 -19.43
CA ILE A 149 1.27 4.50 -20.39
C ILE A 149 1.43 3.95 -21.81
N ALA A 150 2.67 3.65 -22.23
CA ALA A 150 2.95 3.08 -23.53
C ALA A 150 2.28 1.72 -23.71
N THR A 151 2.31 0.86 -22.69
CA THR A 151 1.67 -0.46 -22.69
C THR A 151 0.16 -0.34 -22.78
N LEU A 152 -0.45 0.49 -21.93
CA LEU A 152 -1.90 0.70 -21.96
C LEU A 152 -2.36 1.25 -23.32
N GLY A 153 -1.67 2.28 -23.83
CA GLY A 153 -1.94 2.86 -25.13
C GLY A 153 -1.78 1.86 -26.27
N GLY A 154 -0.72 1.04 -26.25
CA GLY A 154 -0.48 -0.01 -27.23
C GLY A 154 -1.56 -1.09 -27.22
N LEU A 155 -1.99 -1.54 -26.04
CA LEU A 155 -3.08 -2.52 -25.92
C LEU A 155 -4.40 -1.94 -26.44
N PHE A 156 -4.74 -0.70 -26.07
CA PHE A 156 -5.95 -0.04 -26.59
C PHE A 156 -5.90 0.19 -28.10
N TYR A 157 -4.72 0.48 -28.65
CA TYR A 157 -4.51 0.61 -30.08
C TYR A 157 -4.87 -0.69 -30.81
N ILE A 158 -4.34 -1.84 -30.33
CA ILE A 158 -4.65 -3.18 -30.87
C ILE A 158 -6.15 -3.50 -30.72
N ILE A 159 -6.76 -3.17 -29.58
CA ILE A 159 -8.19 -3.44 -29.38
C ILE A 159 -9.07 -2.64 -30.34
N SER A 160 -8.68 -1.39 -30.63
CA SER A 160 -9.47 -0.47 -31.45
C SER A 160 -9.27 -0.70 -32.95
N HIS A 161 -8.01 -0.87 -33.38
CA HIS A 161 -7.63 -0.94 -34.79
C HIS A 161 -7.51 -2.37 -35.32
N ASP A 162 -7.24 -3.36 -34.47
CA ASP A 162 -7.11 -4.76 -34.86
C ASP A 162 -8.28 -5.63 -34.33
N GLY A 163 -8.13 -6.95 -34.45
CA GLY A 163 -9.08 -7.95 -33.99
C GLY A 163 -9.23 -8.09 -32.46
N GLY A 164 -8.47 -7.34 -31.66
CA GLY A 164 -8.46 -7.48 -30.19
C GLY A 164 -7.43 -8.48 -29.66
N ILE A 165 -7.15 -8.41 -28.36
CA ILE A 165 -6.08 -9.15 -27.68
C ILE A 165 -6.29 -10.67 -27.82
N ALA A 166 -7.52 -11.15 -27.58
CA ALA A 166 -7.81 -12.58 -27.63
C ALA A 166 -7.58 -13.16 -29.04
N ASN A 167 -7.95 -12.42 -30.09
CA ASN A 167 -7.76 -12.85 -31.47
C ASN A 167 -6.28 -12.78 -31.89
N THR A 168 -5.55 -11.75 -31.47
CA THR A 168 -4.10 -11.67 -31.67
C THR A 168 -3.38 -12.86 -31.03
N ILE A 169 -3.75 -13.25 -29.80
CA ILE A 169 -3.17 -14.43 -29.13
C ILE A 169 -3.48 -15.71 -29.92
N LYS A 170 -4.72 -15.89 -30.39
CA LYS A 170 -5.11 -17.05 -31.22
C LYS A 170 -4.29 -17.13 -32.51
N GLN A 171 -4.09 -16.01 -33.18
CA GLN A 171 -3.26 -15.94 -34.39
C GLN A 171 -1.80 -16.30 -34.09
N ILE A 172 -1.22 -15.77 -33.01
CA ILE A 172 0.15 -16.10 -32.59
C ILE A 172 0.31 -17.61 -32.36
N TRP A 173 -0.67 -18.26 -31.72
CA TRP A 173 -0.65 -19.72 -31.52
C TRP A 173 -0.88 -20.53 -32.80
N ALA A 174 -1.66 -20.03 -33.75
CA ALA A 174 -1.92 -20.73 -35.01
C ALA A 174 -0.69 -20.84 -35.93
N ILE A 175 0.26 -19.89 -35.84
CA ILE A 175 1.46 -19.81 -36.70
C ILE A 175 2.27 -21.12 -36.77
N LYS A 176 2.31 -21.91 -35.69
CA LYS A 176 3.06 -23.19 -35.69
C LYS A 176 2.27 -24.36 -36.30
N SER A 177 0.94 -24.31 -36.25
CA SER A 177 0.07 -25.37 -36.77
C SER A 177 0.13 -25.44 -38.30
N ASP A 178 0.23 -24.31 -38.98
CA ASP A 178 0.20 -24.27 -40.44
C ASP A 178 1.49 -24.77 -41.09
N ARG A 179 2.65 -24.65 -40.41
CA ARG A 179 3.93 -25.20 -40.89
C ARG A 179 4.02 -26.72 -40.90
N GLN A 180 3.13 -27.43 -40.20
CA GLN A 180 3.13 -28.91 -40.18
C GLN A 180 2.17 -29.53 -41.21
N LYS A 181 1.43 -28.70 -41.96
CA LYS A 181 0.52 -29.12 -43.02
C LYS A 181 1.13 -29.00 -44.43
N LEU A 182 2.38 -28.58 -44.53
CA LEU A 182 3.22 -28.55 -45.73
C LEU A 182 4.29 -29.64 -45.62
#